data_AF-A0A1E4ETG3-F1
#
_entry.id   AF-A0A1E4ETG3-F1
#
_cell.length_a   1.000
_cell.length_b   1.000
_cell.length_c   1.000
_cell.angle_alpha   90.00
_cell.angle_beta   90.00
_cell.angle_gamma   90.00
#
_symmetry.space_group_name_H-M   'P 1'
#
loop_
_entity.id
_entity.type
_entity.pdbx_description
1 polymer ?
#
loop_
_entity_poly.entity_id
_entity_poly.type
_entity_poly.pdbx_seq_one_letter_code
_entity_poly.pdbx_strand_id
1 'polypeptide(L)'
;MRGARPLVVSPNADNDRTLLIFGDSFFRMLLPDLSRYWRRIVFCRTQFFHAEMVAAVAPDDILVGLAERYFASTRPDAERPHFLAYPLMLGRAMAPDPDFPALWDQLIDRRRLAMG
;
A
#
# COMPACT_ATOMS: atom_id res chain seq x y z
N MET A 1 -3.73 -6.84 10.72
CA MET A 1 -4.97 -6.59 9.96
C MET A 1 -4.60 -6.22 8.54
N ARG A 2 -4.91 -7.05 7.54
CA ARG A 2 -4.51 -6.87 6.14
C ARG A 2 -5.45 -5.89 5.40
N GLY A 3 -4.93 -5.11 4.45
CA GLY A 3 -5.67 -4.11 3.65
C GLY A 3 -4.92 -2.77 3.47
N ALA A 4 -5.26 -1.97 2.45
CA ALA A 4 -4.66 -0.64 2.21
C ALA A 4 -5.25 0.45 3.11
N ARG A 5 -4.39 1.21 3.81
CA ARG A 5 -4.61 2.52 4.49
C ARG A 5 -3.30 2.96 5.16
N PRO A 6 -2.76 4.19 5.06
CA PRO A 6 -3.29 5.42 4.48
C PRO A 6 -2.65 5.76 3.12
N LEU A 7 -3.36 6.55 2.32
CA LEU A 7 -2.81 7.30 1.20
C LEU A 7 -2.39 8.65 1.79
N VAL A 8 -1.09 8.91 1.88
CA VAL A 8 -0.57 10.17 2.42
C VAL A 8 -0.11 11.03 1.27
N VAL A 9 -0.67 12.24 1.16
CA VAL A 9 -0.16 13.29 0.28
C VAL A 9 0.44 14.36 1.16
N SER A 10 1.75 14.56 1.04
CA SER A 10 2.49 15.54 1.84
C SER A 10 2.74 16.81 1.01
N PRO A 11 1.98 17.91 1.23
CA PRO A 11 2.14 19.15 0.48
C PRO A 11 3.53 19.79 0.67
N ASN A 12 4.25 19.41 1.73
CA ASN A 12 5.52 19.99 2.14
C ASN A 12 6.75 19.17 1.70
N ALA A 13 6.57 18.06 0.97
CA ALA A 13 7.71 17.33 0.41
C ALA A 13 8.35 18.13 -0.72
N ASP A 14 9.68 18.29 -0.68
CA ASP A 14 10.48 19.04 -1.67
C ASP A 14 10.63 18.31 -3.03
N ASN A 15 10.04 17.12 -3.16
CA ASN A 15 10.08 16.31 -4.38
C ASN A 15 8.69 15.77 -4.71
N ASP A 16 8.55 15.18 -5.90
CA ASP A 16 7.31 14.57 -6.39
C ASP A 16 7.28 13.04 -6.25
N ARG A 17 8.22 12.46 -5.49
CA ARG A 17 8.43 11.01 -5.45
C ARG A 17 7.29 10.28 -4.75
N THR A 18 6.97 9.11 -5.28
CA THR A 18 5.93 8.21 -4.78
C THR A 18 6.54 6.97 -4.15
N LEU A 19 6.19 6.72 -2.89
CA LEU A 19 6.63 5.56 -2.13
C LEU A 19 5.51 4.53 -2.02
N LEU A 20 5.79 3.28 -2.36
CA LEU A 20 4.91 2.14 -2.10
C LEU A 20 5.48 1.29 -0.97
N ILE A 21 4.69 1.06 0.07
CA ILE A 21 5.11 0.28 1.24
C ILE A 21 4.27 -1.00 1.35
N PHE A 22 4.94 -2.14 1.41
CA PHE A 22 4.36 -3.43 1.82
C PHE A 22 4.86 -3.79 3.21
N GLY A 23 3.99 -3.72 4.22
CA GLY A 23 4.43 -4.04 5.57
C GLY A 23 3.36 -4.15 6.62
N ASP A 24 3.79 -4.05 7.88
CA ASP A 24 2.93 -4.20 9.05
C ASP A 24 2.68 -2.87 9.79
N SER A 25 2.13 -2.96 11.01
CA SER A 25 1.83 -1.76 11.80
C SER A 25 3.05 -0.94 12.22
N PHE A 26 4.27 -1.49 12.22
CA PHE A 26 5.48 -0.73 12.54
C PHE A 26 5.79 0.29 11.44
N PHE A 27 5.72 -0.13 10.18
CA PHE A 27 5.88 0.80 9.05
C PHE A 27 4.81 1.91 9.06
N ARG A 28 3.59 1.58 9.49
CA ARG A 28 2.54 2.59 9.66
C ARG A 28 2.92 3.68 10.66
N MET A 29 3.66 3.35 11.72
CA MET A 29 4.12 4.33 12.71
C MET A 29 5.20 5.25 12.16
N LEU A 30 5.97 4.80 11.15
CA LEU A 30 7.02 5.60 10.49
C LEU A 30 6.47 6.57 9.43
N LEU A 31 5.20 6.44 9.03
CA LEU A 31 4.61 7.27 7.98
C LEU A 31 4.76 8.79 8.19
N PRO A 32 4.62 9.35 9.41
CA PRO A 32 4.83 10.78 9.64
C PRO A 32 6.27 11.26 9.41
N ASP A 33 7.25 10.39 9.60
CA ASP A 33 8.65 10.70 9.34
C ASP A 33 8.96 10.53 7.85
N LEU A 34 8.43 9.48 7.22
CA LEU A 34 8.56 9.23 5.79
C LEU A 34 7.86 10.31 4.95
N SER A 35 6.73 10.86 5.40
CA SER A 35 6.00 11.90 4.66
C SER A 35 6.78 13.21 4.48
N ARG A 36 7.91 13.39 5.17
CA ARG A 36 8.83 14.50 4.93
C ARG A 36 9.63 14.35 3.65
N TYR A 37 9.85 13.11 3.20
CA TYR A 37 10.75 12.78 2.10
C TYR A 37 10.03 12.35 0.83
N TRP A 38 8.77 11.91 0.91
CA TRP A 38 7.97 11.52 -0.26
C TRP A 38 6.68 12.33 -0.34
N ARG A 39 6.37 12.79 -1.56
CA ARG A 39 5.12 13.50 -1.86
C ARG A 39 3.91 12.63 -1.62
N ARG A 40 3.99 11.39 -2.05
CA ARG A 40 2.89 10.43 -2.09
C ARG A 40 3.37 9.15 -1.43
N ILE A 41 2.60 8.63 -0.47
CA ILE A 41 2.87 7.34 0.16
C ILE A 41 1.62 6.47 0.06
N VAL A 42 1.77 5.31 -0.56
CA VAL A 42 0.76 4.26 -0.61
C VAL A 42 1.18 3.15 0.33
N PHE A 43 0.48 3.00 1.46
CA PHE A 43 0.76 1.94 2.41
C PHE A 43 -0.22 0.76 2.27
N CYS A 44 0.35 -0.41 1.97
CA CYS A 44 -0.34 -1.68 1.84
C CYS A 44 0.00 -2.57 3.06
N ARG A 45 -0.99 -2.83 3.93
CA ARG A 45 -0.78 -3.76 5.05
C ARG A 45 -0.91 -5.19 4.57
N THR A 46 0.21 -5.84 4.32
CA THR A 46 0.28 -7.21 3.78
C THR A 46 1.62 -7.84 4.12
N GLN A 47 1.66 -9.16 4.09
CA GLN A 47 2.91 -9.92 4.24
C GLN A 47 3.51 -10.32 2.90
N PHE A 48 2.79 -10.06 1.81
CA PHE A 48 3.15 -10.49 0.47
C PHE A 48 3.57 -9.30 -0.38
N PHE A 49 4.39 -9.56 -1.39
CA PHE A 49 4.67 -8.62 -2.44
C PHE A 49 3.56 -8.66 -3.51
N HIS A 50 2.99 -7.50 -3.83
CA HIS A 50 1.89 -7.38 -4.78
C HIS A 50 2.33 -6.63 -6.04
N ALA A 51 2.75 -7.37 -7.06
CA ALA A 51 3.17 -6.83 -8.34
C ALA A 51 2.06 -6.00 -9.02
N GLU A 52 0.79 -6.38 -8.80
CA GLU A 52 -0.37 -5.63 -9.29
C GLU A 52 -0.41 -4.21 -8.73
N MET A 53 -0.02 -4.03 -7.46
CA MET A 53 0.03 -2.72 -6.81
C MET A 53 1.22 -1.90 -7.30
N VAL A 54 2.36 -2.55 -7.58
CA VAL A 54 3.53 -1.88 -8.18
C VAL A 54 3.17 -1.33 -9.56
N ALA A 55 2.52 -2.15 -10.40
CA ALA A 55 2.10 -1.73 -11.73
C ALA A 55 1.08 -0.58 -11.68
N ALA A 56 0.13 -0.65 -10.74
CA ALA A 56 -0.93 0.33 -10.59
C ALA A 56 -0.46 1.68 -10.03
N VAL A 57 0.45 1.66 -9.06
CA VAL A 57 0.98 2.87 -8.41
C VAL A 57 2.12 3.49 -9.20
N ALA A 58 2.90 2.68 -9.93
CA ALA A 58 4.14 3.09 -10.58
C ALA A 58 5.07 3.92 -9.65
N PRO A 59 5.45 3.38 -8.48
CA PRO A 59 6.22 4.12 -7.48
C PRO A 59 7.68 4.34 -7.91
N ASP A 60 8.30 5.38 -7.36
CA ASP A 60 9.74 5.64 -7.50
C ASP A 60 10.57 4.75 -6.58
N ASP A 61 10.05 4.48 -5.38
CA ASP A 61 10.71 3.66 -4.37
C ASP A 61 9.72 2.65 -3.77
N ILE A 62 10.23 1.47 -3.42
CA ILE A 62 9.45 0.42 -2.76
C ILE A 62 10.13 0.06 -1.44
N LEU A 63 9.37 0.09 -0.35
CA LEU A 63 9.80 -0.46 0.94
C LEU A 63 9.00 -1.72 1.27
N VAL A 64 9.73 -2.78 1.61
CA VAL A 64 9.14 -4.04 2.08
C VAL A 64 9.71 -4.32 3.46
N GLY A 65 8.84 -4.62 4.41
CA GLY A 65 9.33 -5.07 5.70
C GLY A 65 8.25 -5.54 6.66
N LEU A 66 8.62 -6.54 7.44
CA LEU A 66 7.80 -7.20 8.45
C LEU A 66 8.62 -7.34 9.71
N ALA A 67 7.97 -7.31 10.87
CA ALA A 67 8.63 -7.63 12.13
C ALA A 67 9.23 -9.04 12.10
N GLU A 68 10.42 -9.19 12.67
CA GLU A 68 11.19 -10.44 12.71
C GLU A 68 10.37 -11.65 13.20
N ARG A 69 9.48 -11.45 14.18
CA ARG A 69 8.59 -12.50 14.71
C ARG A 69 7.72 -13.20 13.64
N TYR A 70 7.54 -12.60 12.48
CA TYR A 70 6.78 -13.20 11.37
C TYR A 70 7.61 -14.17 10.53
N PHE A 71 8.94 -14.23 10.72
CA PHE A 71 9.85 -15.07 9.95
C PHE A 71 9.38 -16.53 9.88
N ALA A 72 9.02 -17.12 11.04
CA ALA A 72 8.54 -18.50 11.14
C ALA A 72 7.21 -18.79 10.42
N SER A 73 6.45 -17.75 10.06
CA SER A 73 5.12 -17.86 9.44
C SER A 73 5.06 -17.29 8.02
N THR A 74 6.22 -16.99 7.44
CA THR A 74 6.33 -16.44 6.09
C THR A 74 5.80 -17.44 5.07
N ARG A 75 5.02 -16.95 4.11
CA ARG A 75 4.45 -17.74 3.01
C ARG A 75 4.97 -17.18 1.68
N PRO A 76 5.13 -18.02 0.65
CA PRO A 76 5.54 -17.57 -0.67
C PRO A 76 4.47 -16.65 -1.29
N ASP A 77 4.89 -15.67 -2.09
CA ASP A 77 3.99 -14.74 -2.79
C ASP A 77 3.04 -15.43 -3.78
N ALA A 78 3.37 -16.65 -4.23
CA ALA A 78 2.48 -17.46 -5.06
C ALA A 78 1.14 -17.81 -4.36
N GLU A 79 1.11 -17.81 -3.03
CA GLU A 79 -0.11 -18.05 -2.24
C GLU A 79 -0.90 -16.76 -1.96
N ARG A 80 -0.46 -15.60 -2.48
CA ARG A 80 -1.09 -14.32 -2.18
C ARG A 80 -2.45 -14.21 -2.89
N PRO A 81 -3.51 -13.79 -2.18
CA PRO A 81 -4.71 -13.28 -2.84
C PRO A 81 -4.42 -11.98 -3.59
N HIS A 82 -5.23 -11.65 -4.59
CA HIS A 82 -5.20 -10.31 -5.20
C HIS A 82 -5.43 -9.25 -4.14
N PHE A 83 -4.62 -8.18 -4.11
CA PHE A 83 -4.63 -7.22 -2.99
C PHE A 83 -6.02 -6.61 -2.73
N LEU A 84 -6.74 -6.25 -3.80
CA LEU A 84 -8.08 -5.65 -3.69
C LEU A 84 -9.16 -6.63 -3.22
N ALA A 85 -8.89 -7.94 -3.16
CA ALA A 85 -9.82 -8.93 -2.65
C ALA A 85 -9.83 -9.00 -1.10
N TYR A 86 -8.84 -8.41 -0.41
CA TYR A 86 -8.74 -8.51 1.05
C TYR A 86 -9.98 -8.05 1.82
N PRO A 87 -10.62 -6.90 1.51
CA PRO A 87 -11.83 -6.48 2.21
C PRO A 87 -12.96 -7.51 2.13
N LEU A 88 -13.17 -8.07 0.93
CA LEU A 88 -14.18 -9.09 0.67
C LEU A 88 -13.86 -10.39 1.43
N MET A 89 -12.62 -10.89 1.33
CA MET A 89 -12.18 -12.11 2.02
C MET A 89 -12.27 -12.01 3.54
N LEU A 90 -12.13 -10.81 4.09
CA LEU A 90 -12.23 -10.56 5.52
C LEU A 90 -13.68 -10.27 5.98
N GLY A 91 -14.66 -10.33 5.08
CA GLY A 91 -16.07 -10.04 5.37
C GLY A 91 -16.28 -8.61 5.87
N ARG A 92 -15.45 -7.65 5.41
CA ARG A 92 -15.49 -6.27 5.89
C ARG A 92 -16.31 -5.39 4.97
N ALA A 93 -17.23 -4.62 5.54
CA ALA A 93 -17.86 -3.52 4.84
C ALA A 93 -16.78 -2.50 4.42
N MET A 94 -16.77 -2.15 3.13
CA MET A 94 -15.96 -1.05 2.64
C MET A 94 -16.69 0.26 2.93
N ALA A 95 -16.19 1.00 3.92
CA ALA A 95 -16.60 2.37 4.19
C ALA A 95 -15.39 3.29 3.89
N PRO A 96 -15.12 3.59 2.60
CA PRO A 96 -14.10 4.58 2.25
C PRO A 96 -14.52 5.95 2.76
N ASP A 97 -13.54 6.75 3.16
CA ASP A 97 -13.74 8.16 3.47
C ASP A 97 -14.22 8.90 2.20
N PRO A 98 -15.07 9.94 2.30
CA PRO A 98 -15.46 10.77 1.15
C PRO A 98 -14.30 11.22 0.25
N ASP A 99 -13.12 11.48 0.80
CA ASP A 99 -11.94 11.93 0.04
C ASP A 99 -11.14 10.78 -0.59
N PHE A 100 -11.39 9.53 -0.16
CA PHE A 100 -10.66 8.36 -0.62
C PHE A 100 -10.78 8.12 -2.14
N PRO A 101 -11.96 8.24 -2.80
CA PRO A 101 -12.07 8.05 -4.24
C PRO A 101 -11.20 9.04 -5.05
N ALA A 102 -11.15 10.31 -4.63
CA ALA A 102 -10.34 11.32 -5.30
C ALA A 102 -8.84 11.01 -5.18
N LEU A 103 -8.39 10.59 -4.00
CA LEU A 103 -7.01 10.14 -3.79
C LEU A 103 -6.70 8.85 -4.55
N TRP A 104 -7.65 7.93 -4.64
CA TRP A 104 -7.51 6.69 -5.40
C TRP A 104 -7.25 6.97 -6.87
N ASP A 105 -8.02 7.86 -7.50
CA ASP A 105 -7.87 8.19 -8.91
C ASP A 105 -6.57 8.93 -9.23
N GLN A 106 -6.00 9.64 -8.24
CA GLN A 106 -4.68 10.29 -8.39
C GLN A 106 -3.52 9.30 -8.28
N LEU A 107 -3.68 8.21 -7.53
CA LEU A 107 -2.58 7.33 -7.12
C LEU A 107 -2.58 5.98 -7.83
N ILE A 108 -3.68 5.60 -8.47
CA ILE A 108 -3.89 4.25 -9.00
C ILE A 108 -4.30 4.30 -10.47
N ASP A 109 -3.45 3.77 -11.35
CA ASP A 109 -3.80 3.56 -12.76
C ASP A 109 -4.70 2.32 -12.91
N ARG A 110 -6.00 2.57 -13.07
CA ARG A 110 -7.03 1.53 -13.24
C ARG A 110 -6.81 0.66 -14.49
N ARG A 111 -6.19 1.19 -15.55
CA ARG A 111 -5.95 0.41 -16.78
C ARG A 111 -4.90 -0.66 -16.55
N ARG A 112 -3.92 -0.37 -15.70
CA ARG A 112 -2.84 -1.30 -15.33
C ARG A 112 -3.30 -2.37 -14.34
N LEU A 113 -4.27 -2.06 -13.48
CA LEU A 113 -4.89 -3.04 -12.59
C LEU A 113 -5.65 -4.14 -13.34
N ALA A 114 -6.24 -3.84 -14.50
CA ALA A 114 -7.04 -4.79 -15.26
C ALA A 114 -6.21 -5.78 -16.11
N MET A 115 -4.89 -5.58 -16.21
CA MET A 115 -3.99 -6.41 -17.03
C MET A 115 -3.08 -7.34 -16.21
N GLY A 116 -3.35 -7.49 -14.91
CA GLY A 116 -2.58 -8.32 -13.98
C GLY A 116 -3.18 -9.70 -13.73
#